data_AF-A0A966GJ47-F1
#
_entry.id   AF-A0A966GJ47-F1
#
_cell.length_a   1.000
_cell.length_b   1.000
_cell.length_c   1.000
_cell.angle_alpha   90.00
_cell.angle_beta   90.00
_cell.angle_gamma   90.00
#
_symmetry.space_group_name_H-M   'P 1'
#
loop_
_entity.id
_entity.type
_entity.pdbx_description
1 polymer ?
#
loop_
_entity_poly.entity_id
_entity_poly.type
_entity_poly.pdbx_seq_one_letter_code
_entity_poly.pdbx_strand_id
1 'polypeptide(L)'
;MAQVAALAARPPSRLARWFWGLAVSITGFVLSLAAWDYVTGLLARSPVLGAVATGLVAAFVLVLAVLALRELAAFGRLRRLDGIHKAGIAARAAGDLGQARAVIARLDALYADRAETGWGRAALRERGGEVLDADALLALAETQLLAPLDAEAAREVEAAARMVATVTAIVPLALADVFTALTANLRMIRRIAEVYGGRAGVLGSWRITRTVLAHLVATGA
;
A
#
# COMPACT_ATOMS: atom_id res chain seq x y z
N MET A 1 -2.04 -8.41 35.52
CA MET A 1 -2.42 -8.06 34.13
C MET A 1 -1.25 -7.60 33.23
N ALA A 2 0.02 -7.68 33.66
CA ALA A 2 1.17 -7.25 32.86
C ALA A 2 1.85 -8.37 32.03
N GLN A 3 1.44 -9.64 32.19
CA GLN A 3 2.12 -10.78 31.55
C GLN A 3 1.54 -11.19 30.18
N VAL A 4 0.35 -10.72 29.80
CA VAL A 4 -0.28 -11.08 28.52
C VAL A 4 0.22 -10.20 27.37
N ALA A 5 0.66 -8.97 27.65
CA ALA A 5 1.22 -8.05 26.67
C ALA A 5 2.60 -8.47 26.11
N ALA A 6 3.31 -9.38 26.80
CA ALA A 6 4.65 -9.82 26.39
C ALA A 6 4.65 -10.90 25.29
N LEU A 7 3.50 -11.52 24.98
CA LEU A 7 3.42 -12.60 23.98
C LEU A 7 3.09 -12.10 22.56
N ALA A 8 2.69 -10.84 22.39
CA ALA A 8 2.23 -10.30 21.09
C ALA A 8 3.36 -9.82 20.16
N ALA A 9 4.61 -9.74 20.63
CA ALA A 9 5.72 -9.12 19.89
C ALA A 9 6.88 -10.08 19.53
N ARG A 10 6.63 -11.39 19.40
CA ARG A 10 7.66 -12.31 18.89
C ARG A 10 7.71 -12.28 17.36
N PRO A 11 8.90 -12.09 16.75
CA PRO A 11 9.02 -12.15 15.29
C PRO A 11 8.53 -13.51 14.79
N PRO A 12 7.84 -13.58 13.63
CA PRO A 12 7.33 -14.84 13.12
C PRO A 12 8.49 -15.82 12.97
N SER A 13 8.40 -16.97 13.66
CA SER A 13 9.46 -17.97 13.68
C SER A 13 9.81 -18.39 12.25
N ARG A 14 11.09 -18.66 11.99
CA ARG A 14 11.54 -19.13 10.66
C ARG A 14 10.74 -20.36 10.23
N LEU A 15 10.42 -21.24 11.19
CA LEU A 15 9.55 -22.41 10.98
C LEU A 15 8.12 -22.04 10.58
N ALA A 16 7.49 -21.05 11.22
CA ALA A 16 6.15 -20.60 10.81
C ALA A 16 6.15 -20.05 9.38
N ARG A 17 7.22 -19.35 8.97
CA ARG A 17 7.36 -18.86 7.59
C ARG A 17 7.47 -20.00 6.58
N TRP A 18 8.29 -21.00 6.87
CA TRP A 18 8.42 -22.20 6.05
C TRP A 18 7.13 -23.01 5.99
N PHE A 19 6.47 -23.21 7.14
CA PHE A 19 5.18 -23.88 7.22
C PHE A 19 4.13 -23.20 6.34
N TRP A 20 3.95 -21.88 6.48
CA TRP A 20 3.00 -21.14 5.64
C TRP A 20 3.39 -21.14 4.17
N GLY A 21 4.69 -21.04 3.85
CA GLY A 21 5.18 -21.13 2.47
C GLY A 21 4.86 -22.49 1.83
N LEU A 22 5.12 -23.58 2.55
CA LEU A 22 4.81 -24.95 2.11
C LEU A 22 3.30 -25.20 2.02
N ALA A 23 2.53 -24.77 3.02
CA ALA A 23 1.07 -24.93 3.03
C ALA A 23 0.43 -24.23 1.83
N VAL A 24 0.83 -22.99 1.52
CA VAL A 24 0.36 -22.26 0.34
C VAL A 24 0.79 -22.96 -0.95
N SER A 25 2.03 -23.45 -1.02
CA SER A 25 2.55 -24.12 -2.22
C SER A 25 1.83 -25.43 -2.51
N ILE A 26 1.64 -26.27 -1.49
CA ILE A 26 0.92 -27.54 -1.60
C ILE A 26 -0.54 -27.30 -1.98
N THR A 27 -1.21 -26.36 -1.29
CA THR A 27 -2.62 -26.05 -1.57
C THR A 27 -2.79 -25.51 -2.99
N GLY A 28 -1.90 -24.60 -3.43
CA GLY A 28 -1.92 -24.07 -4.79
C GLY A 28 -1.65 -25.14 -5.86
N PHE A 29 -0.75 -26.08 -5.58
CA PHE A 29 -0.47 -27.21 -6.47
C PHE A 29 -1.68 -28.14 -6.61
N VAL A 30 -2.29 -28.55 -5.50
CA VAL A 30 -3.48 -29.41 -5.49
C VAL A 30 -4.65 -28.73 -6.18
N LEU A 31 -4.91 -27.45 -5.88
CA LEU A 31 -5.96 -26.67 -6.55
C LEU A 31 -5.74 -26.55 -8.06
N SER A 32 -4.49 -26.36 -8.50
CA SER A 32 -4.17 -26.27 -9.93
C SER A 32 -4.43 -27.58 -10.65
N LEU A 33 -4.00 -28.71 -10.08
CA LEU A 33 -4.28 -30.03 -10.63
C LEU A 33 -5.78 -30.32 -10.65
N ALA A 34 -6.48 -30.06 -9.53
CA ALA A 34 -7.92 -30.27 -9.46
C ALA A 34 -8.69 -29.42 -10.47
N ALA A 35 -8.28 -28.16 -10.68
CA ALA A 35 -8.88 -27.30 -11.70
C ALA A 35 -8.63 -27.83 -13.12
N TRP A 36 -7.41 -28.28 -13.40
CA TRP A 36 -7.04 -28.86 -14.69
C TRP A 36 -7.84 -30.13 -15.00
N ASP A 37 -7.89 -31.06 -14.04
CA ASP A 37 -8.61 -32.32 -14.17
C ASP A 37 -10.13 -32.10 -14.27
N TYR A 38 -10.66 -31.12 -13.54
CA TYR A 38 -12.08 -30.76 -13.62
C TYR A 38 -12.45 -30.20 -14.99
N VAL A 39 -11.67 -29.27 -15.54
CA VAL A 39 -11.94 -28.66 -16.85
C VAL A 39 -11.80 -29.68 -17.97
N THR A 40 -10.73 -30.48 -17.96
CA THR A 40 -10.50 -31.53 -18.96
C THR A 40 -11.53 -32.66 -18.87
N GLY A 41 -11.90 -33.07 -17.66
CA GLY A 41 -12.99 -34.01 -17.43
C GLY A 41 -14.35 -33.49 -17.90
N LEU A 42 -14.61 -32.18 -17.74
CA LEU A 42 -15.85 -31.56 -18.21
C LEU A 42 -15.88 -31.46 -19.74
N LEU A 43 -14.75 -31.12 -20.38
CA LEU A 43 -14.60 -31.14 -21.84
C LEU A 43 -14.87 -32.53 -22.43
N ALA A 44 -14.39 -33.59 -21.76
CA ALA A 44 -14.62 -34.97 -22.20
C ALA A 44 -16.10 -35.42 -22.05
N ARG A 45 -16.83 -34.89 -21.07
CA ARG A 45 -18.25 -35.22 -20.83
C ARG A 45 -19.22 -34.39 -21.67
N SER A 46 -18.96 -33.09 -21.79
CA SER A 46 -19.77 -32.13 -22.53
C SER A 46 -18.87 -31.04 -23.10
N PRO A 47 -18.63 -31.02 -24.43
CA PRO A 47 -17.78 -30.03 -25.06
C PRO A 47 -18.23 -28.59 -24.79
N VAL A 48 -19.54 -28.36 -24.72
CA VAL A 48 -20.12 -27.02 -24.49
C VAL A 48 -19.82 -26.53 -23.06
N LEU A 49 -20.09 -27.35 -22.04
CA LEU A 49 -19.83 -26.98 -20.64
C LEU A 49 -18.33 -26.84 -20.37
N GLY A 50 -17.51 -27.73 -20.96
CA GLY A 50 -16.06 -27.65 -20.88
C GLY A 50 -15.47 -26.40 -21.55
N ALA A 51 -16.02 -25.98 -22.69
CA ALA A 51 -15.62 -24.75 -23.35
C ALA A 51 -15.96 -23.50 -22.51
N VAL A 52 -17.15 -23.46 -21.90
CA VAL A 52 -17.54 -22.38 -20.97
C VAL A 52 -16.62 -22.33 -19.75
N ALA A 53 -16.36 -23.48 -19.11
CA ALA A 53 -15.47 -23.55 -17.96
C ALA A 53 -14.03 -23.11 -18.30
N THR A 54 -13.50 -23.56 -19.44
CA THR A 54 -12.19 -23.11 -19.96
C THR A 54 -12.18 -21.60 -20.16
N GLY A 55 -13.22 -21.04 -20.77
CA GLY A 55 -13.34 -19.59 -20.98
C GLY A 55 -13.34 -18.80 -19.67
N LEU A 56 -14.09 -19.26 -18.67
CA LEU A 56 -14.13 -18.62 -17.34
C LEU A 56 -12.78 -18.69 -16.63
N VAL A 57 -12.10 -19.85 -16.66
CA VAL A 57 -10.76 -19.99 -16.06
C VAL A 57 -9.74 -19.11 -16.77
N ALA A 58 -9.75 -19.08 -18.11
CA ALA A 58 -8.85 -18.23 -18.89
C ALA A 58 -9.08 -16.74 -18.60
N ALA A 59 -10.34 -16.29 -18.52
CA ALA A 59 -10.68 -14.93 -18.15
C ALA A 59 -10.22 -14.59 -16.72
N PHE A 60 -10.41 -15.49 -15.76
CA PHE A 60 -9.96 -15.32 -14.39
C PHE A 60 -8.43 -15.21 -14.30
N VAL A 61 -7.69 -16.09 -14.97
CA VAL A 61 -6.21 -16.04 -15.03
C VAL A 61 -5.72 -14.74 -15.68
N LEU A 62 -6.39 -14.28 -16.74
CA LEU A 62 -6.05 -13.02 -17.39
C LEU A 62 -6.24 -11.82 -16.46
N VAL A 63 -7.37 -11.77 -15.72
CA VAL A 63 -7.61 -10.73 -14.72
C VAL A 63 -6.54 -10.77 -13.62
N LEU A 64 -6.19 -11.95 -13.11
CA LEU A 64 -5.11 -12.11 -12.12
C LEU A 64 -3.75 -11.65 -12.68
N ALA A 65 -3.43 -11.97 -13.93
CA ALA A 65 -2.20 -11.53 -14.57
C ALA A 65 -2.14 -10.00 -14.72
N VAL A 66 -3.24 -9.37 -15.12
CA VAL A 66 -3.34 -7.90 -15.19
C VAL A 66 -3.18 -7.28 -13.81
N LEU A 67 -3.82 -7.84 -12.77
CA LEU A 67 -3.65 -7.38 -11.39
C LEU A 67 -2.19 -7.52 -10.93
N ALA A 68 -1.54 -8.64 -11.21
CA ALA A 68 -0.13 -8.88 -10.86
C ALA A 68 0.82 -7.90 -11.57
N LEU A 69 0.62 -7.66 -12.87
CA LEU A 69 1.41 -6.67 -13.64
C LEU A 69 1.21 -5.24 -13.12
N ARG A 70 -0.03 -4.87 -12.80
CA ARG A 70 -0.33 -3.57 -12.16
C ARG A 70 0.39 -3.42 -10.83
N GLU A 71 0.47 -4.49 -10.04
CA GLU A 71 1.19 -4.47 -8.77
C GLU A 71 2.70 -4.36 -8.96
N LEU A 72 3.29 -5.11 -9.89
CA LEU A 72 4.72 -5.03 -10.17
C LEU A 72 5.13 -3.61 -10.58
N ALA A 73 4.28 -2.93 -11.36
CA ALA A 73 4.46 -1.52 -11.68
C ALA A 73 4.37 -0.61 -10.43
N ALA A 74 3.49 -0.92 -9.47
CA ALA A 74 3.38 -0.19 -8.20
C ALA A 74 4.63 -0.37 -7.31
N PHE A 75 5.18 -1.59 -7.23
CA PHE A 75 6.44 -1.85 -6.52
C PHE A 75 7.64 -1.10 -7.12
N GLY A 76 7.68 -0.95 -8.45
CA GLY A 76 8.70 -0.13 -9.12
C GLY A 76 8.68 1.33 -8.67
N ARG A 77 7.49 1.89 -8.42
CA ARG A 77 7.32 3.26 -7.92
C ARG A 77 7.77 3.40 -6.46
N LEU A 78 7.48 2.41 -5.61
CA LEU A 78 7.93 2.41 -4.23
C LEU A 78 9.47 2.44 -4.12
N ARG A 79 10.16 1.65 -4.96
CA ARG A 79 11.63 1.67 -5.03
C ARG A 79 12.18 3.01 -5.48
N ARG A 80 11.49 3.71 -6.39
CA ARG A 80 11.85 5.08 -6.78
C ARG A 80 11.69 6.06 -5.62
N LEU A 81 10.60 5.97 -4.86
CA LEU A 81 10.35 6.81 -3.69
C LEU A 81 11.42 6.62 -2.61
N ASP A 82 11.74 5.37 -2.28
CA ASP A 82 12.84 5.03 -1.35
C ASP A 82 14.19 5.59 -1.81
N GLY A 83 14.44 5.55 -3.13
CA GLY A 83 15.64 6.12 -3.72
C GLY A 83 15.71 7.64 -3.58
N ILE A 84 14.59 8.35 -3.75
CA ILE A 84 14.50 9.80 -3.55
C ILE A 84 14.69 10.16 -2.07
N HIS A 85 14.03 9.43 -1.16
CA HIS A 85 14.13 9.66 0.28
C HIS A 85 15.58 9.50 0.78
N LYS A 86 16.25 8.40 0.39
CA LYS A 86 17.68 8.19 0.73
C LYS A 86 18.58 9.26 0.12
N ALA A 87 18.32 9.68 -1.11
CA ALA A 87 19.07 10.74 -1.76
C ALA A 87 18.88 12.09 -1.05
N GLY A 88 17.68 12.39 -0.55
CA GLY A 88 17.40 13.59 0.26
C GLY A 88 18.16 13.59 1.58
N ILE A 89 18.15 12.47 2.31
CA ILE A 89 18.92 12.32 3.56
C ILE A 89 20.43 12.49 3.29
N ALA A 90 20.94 11.88 2.22
CA ALA A 90 22.34 12.01 1.84
C ALA A 90 22.72 13.44 1.45
N ALA A 91 21.88 14.11 0.65
CA ALA A 91 22.08 15.50 0.23
C ALA A 91 22.10 16.46 1.43
N ARG A 92 21.18 16.26 2.38
CA ARG A 92 21.10 17.00 3.64
C ARG A 92 22.34 16.79 4.51
N ALA A 93 22.75 15.54 4.70
CA ALA A 93 23.94 15.21 5.47
C ALA A 93 25.23 15.75 4.85
N ALA A 94 25.31 15.81 3.52
CA ALA A 94 26.48 16.32 2.80
C ALA A 94 26.48 17.85 2.62
N GLY A 95 25.35 18.54 2.84
CA GLY A 95 25.19 19.96 2.53
C GLY A 95 25.36 20.27 1.03
N ASP A 96 25.13 19.29 0.15
CA ASP A 96 25.43 19.40 -1.27
C ASP A 96 24.20 19.89 -2.05
N LEU A 97 24.31 21.12 -2.55
CA LEU A 97 23.26 21.79 -3.31
C LEU A 97 23.00 21.14 -4.68
N GLY A 98 24.01 20.57 -5.32
CA GLY A 98 23.85 19.81 -6.56
C GLY A 98 23.01 18.57 -6.34
N GLN A 99 23.25 17.85 -5.24
CA GLN A 99 22.43 16.70 -4.84
C GLN A 99 21.01 17.11 -4.45
N ALA A 100 20.83 18.21 -3.72
CA ALA A 100 19.52 18.75 -3.37
C ALA A 100 18.69 19.12 -4.62
N ARG A 101 19.30 19.76 -5.62
CA ARG A 101 18.65 20.03 -6.92
C ARG A 101 18.25 18.75 -7.66
N ALA A 102 19.11 17.73 -7.63
CA ALA A 102 18.79 16.43 -8.24
C ALA A 102 17.62 15.74 -7.53
N VAL A 103 17.50 15.87 -6.21
CA VAL A 103 16.35 15.37 -5.44
C VAL A 103 15.07 16.09 -5.84
N ILE A 104 15.10 17.43 -5.95
CA ILE A 104 13.95 18.23 -6.41
C ILE A 104 13.52 17.84 -7.83
N ALA A 105 14.45 17.69 -8.77
CA ALA A 105 14.11 17.29 -10.13
C ALA A 105 13.43 15.91 -10.16
N ARG A 106 13.86 14.98 -9.32
CA ARG A 106 13.23 13.66 -9.17
C ARG A 106 11.84 13.74 -8.52
N LEU A 107 11.64 14.65 -7.56
CA LEU A 107 10.33 14.91 -6.96
C LEU A 107 9.35 15.54 -7.97
N ASP A 108 9.79 16.52 -8.74
CA ASP A 108 8.98 17.15 -9.80
C ASP A 108 8.58 16.12 -10.87
N ALA A 109 9.50 15.25 -11.28
CA ALA A 109 9.23 14.16 -12.21
C ALA A 109 8.27 13.09 -11.63
N LEU A 110 8.39 12.77 -10.34
CA LEU A 110 7.52 11.80 -9.67
C LEU A 110 6.06 12.27 -9.65
N TYR A 111 5.85 13.57 -9.43
CA TYR A 111 4.53 14.20 -9.32
C TYR A 111 4.09 14.93 -10.59
N ALA A 112 4.78 14.72 -11.73
CA ALA A 112 4.51 15.43 -12.98
C ALA A 112 3.08 15.23 -13.51
N ASP A 113 2.57 14.00 -13.43
CA ASP A 113 1.24 13.61 -13.93
C ASP A 113 0.08 14.05 -13.01
N ARG A 114 0.36 14.76 -11.91
CA ARG A 114 -0.66 15.13 -10.94
C ARG A 114 -0.99 16.62 -11.02
N ALA A 115 -2.24 16.91 -11.39
CA ALA A 115 -2.74 18.28 -11.48
C ALA A 115 -2.75 18.99 -10.11
N GLU A 116 -3.05 18.26 -9.04
CA GLU A 116 -3.17 18.78 -7.67
C GLU A 116 -1.84 19.34 -7.12
N THR A 117 -0.69 18.78 -7.52
CA THR A 117 0.64 19.29 -7.12
C THR A 117 1.14 20.39 -8.05
N GLY A 118 0.38 20.76 -9.10
CA GLY A 118 0.79 21.72 -10.11
C GLY A 118 1.20 23.08 -9.53
N TRP A 119 0.47 23.57 -8.53
CA TRP A 119 0.75 24.84 -7.86
C TRP A 119 2.03 24.78 -7.02
N GLY A 120 2.19 23.77 -6.17
CA GLY A 120 3.41 23.57 -5.37
C GLY A 120 4.66 23.36 -6.24
N ARG A 121 4.53 22.65 -7.37
CA ARG A 121 5.62 22.47 -8.36
C ARG A 121 5.97 23.77 -9.07
N ALA A 122 4.98 24.61 -9.39
CA ALA A 122 5.23 25.92 -9.97
C ALA A 122 5.96 26.84 -8.99
N ALA A 123 5.50 26.91 -7.74
CA ALA A 123 6.15 27.69 -6.68
C ALA A 123 7.59 27.22 -6.40
N LEU A 124 7.83 25.90 -6.43
CA LEU A 124 9.17 25.34 -6.28
C LEU A 124 10.08 25.66 -7.47
N ARG A 125 9.54 25.69 -8.69
CA ARG A 125 10.30 26.09 -9.89
C ARG A 125 10.66 27.57 -9.89
N GLU A 126 9.76 28.41 -9.41
CA GLU A 126 9.96 29.86 -9.32
C GLU A 126 11.02 30.20 -8.25
N ARG A 127 10.85 29.69 -7.03
CA ARG A 127 11.70 30.04 -5.88
C ARG A 127 12.94 29.16 -5.70
N GLY A 128 12.92 27.94 -6.22
CA GLY A 128 14.00 26.97 -6.02
C GLY A 128 15.32 27.36 -6.68
N GLY A 129 15.29 28.19 -7.74
CA GLY A 129 16.49 28.74 -8.37
C GLY A 129 17.21 29.79 -7.52
N GLU A 130 16.49 30.45 -6.62
CA GLU A 130 16.98 31.53 -5.77
C GLU A 130 17.64 31.03 -4.49
N VAL A 131 17.32 29.80 -4.08
CA VAL A 131 17.86 29.20 -2.85
C VAL A 131 19.25 28.62 -3.10
N LEU A 132 20.23 29.14 -2.37
CA LEU A 132 21.65 28.77 -2.46
C LEU A 132 22.13 27.85 -1.32
N ASP A 133 21.21 27.39 -0.48
CA ASP A 133 21.49 26.44 0.59
C ASP A 133 20.72 25.13 0.36
N ALA A 134 21.42 23.99 0.55
CA ALA A 134 20.87 22.67 0.28
C ALA A 134 19.70 22.35 1.22
N ASP A 135 19.83 22.72 2.50
CA ASP A 135 18.83 22.48 3.53
C ASP A 135 17.58 23.33 3.32
N ALA A 136 17.77 24.62 3.04
CA ALA A 136 16.69 25.54 2.70
C ALA A 136 15.94 25.09 1.43
N LEU A 137 16.66 24.56 0.44
CA LEU A 137 16.06 24.10 -0.82
C LEU A 137 15.21 22.84 -0.60
N LEU A 138 15.68 21.89 0.22
CA LEU A 138 14.90 20.72 0.61
C LEU A 138 13.69 21.08 1.48
N ALA A 139 13.84 22.02 2.42
CA ALA A 139 12.74 22.50 3.25
C ALA A 139 11.67 23.25 2.43
N LEU A 140 12.09 23.99 1.40
CA LEU A 140 11.16 24.61 0.45
C LEU A 140 10.34 23.56 -0.30
N ALA A 141 10.98 22.47 -0.74
CA ALA A 141 10.28 21.36 -1.39
C ALA A 141 9.28 20.68 -0.44
N GLU A 142 9.66 20.44 0.81
CA GLU A 142 8.79 19.86 1.84
C GLU A 142 7.55 20.73 2.11
N THR A 143 7.74 22.03 2.31
CA THR A 143 6.65 22.97 2.60
C THR A 143 5.72 23.20 1.42
N GLN A 144 6.24 23.27 0.18
CA GLN A 144 5.44 23.57 -1.00
C GLN A 144 4.78 22.34 -1.62
N LEU A 145 5.39 21.15 -1.51
CA LEU A 145 4.87 19.93 -2.13
C LEU A 145 4.27 18.94 -1.13
N LEU A 146 4.90 18.72 0.03
CA LEU A 146 4.49 17.66 0.95
C LEU A 146 3.44 18.13 1.96
N ALA A 147 3.60 19.32 2.55
CA ALA A 147 2.66 19.86 3.53
C ALA A 147 1.17 19.83 3.10
N PRO A 148 0.77 20.21 1.86
CA PRO A 148 -0.63 20.09 1.45
C PRO A 148 -1.12 18.63 1.35
N LEU A 149 -0.24 17.69 0.98
CA LEU A 149 -0.56 16.27 0.94
C LEU A 149 -0.70 15.70 2.36
N ASP A 150 0.18 16.09 3.28
CA ASP A 150 0.13 15.70 4.68
C ASP A 150 -1.15 16.18 5.36
N ALA A 151 -1.59 17.40 5.05
CA ALA A 151 -2.87 17.94 5.54
C ALA A 151 -4.08 17.17 5.00
N GLU A 152 -4.04 16.69 3.76
CA GLU A 152 -5.09 15.82 3.23
C GLU A 152 -5.08 14.45 3.90
N ALA A 153 -3.91 13.83 4.07
CA ALA A 153 -3.77 12.56 4.77
C ALA A 153 -4.26 12.66 6.23
N ALA A 154 -3.95 13.75 6.93
CA ALA A 154 -4.41 13.99 8.30
C ALA A 154 -5.94 14.06 8.41
N ARG A 155 -6.62 14.69 7.43
CA ARG A 155 -8.09 14.74 7.38
C ARG A 155 -8.71 13.36 7.21
N GLU A 156 -8.08 12.49 6.43
CA GLU A 156 -8.54 11.10 6.23
C GLU A 156 -8.37 10.27 7.51
N VAL A 157 -7.28 10.48 8.26
CA VAL A 157 -7.07 9.86 9.58
C VAL A 157 -8.12 10.36 10.58
N GLU A 158 -8.38 11.66 10.62
CA GLU A 158 -9.39 12.23 11.52
C GLU A 158 -10.80 11.68 11.22
N ALA A 159 -11.16 11.61 9.93
CA ALA A 159 -12.45 11.06 9.51
C ALA A 159 -12.60 9.59 9.91
N ALA A 160 -11.55 8.78 9.73
CA ALA A 160 -11.55 7.38 10.15
C ALA A 160 -11.66 7.25 11.68
N ALA A 161 -10.89 8.03 12.43
CA ALA A 161 -10.93 8.02 13.89
C ALA A 161 -12.31 8.43 14.44
N ARG A 162 -12.92 9.48 13.87
CA ARG A 162 -14.26 9.94 14.24
C ARG A 162 -15.33 8.89 13.96
N MET A 163 -15.23 8.19 12.83
CA MET A 163 -16.15 7.10 12.49
C MET A 163 -16.07 5.95 13.50
N VAL A 164 -14.85 5.50 13.82
CA VAL A 164 -14.65 4.43 14.82
C VAL A 164 -15.21 4.86 16.17
N ALA A 165 -14.81 6.04 16.68
CA ALA A 165 -15.29 6.57 17.96
C ALA A 165 -16.83 6.69 18.03
N THR A 166 -17.47 7.09 16.93
CA THR A 166 -18.95 7.19 16.87
C THR A 166 -19.61 5.82 16.98
N VAL A 167 -19.08 4.80 16.30
CA VAL A 167 -19.63 3.46 16.36
C VAL A 167 -19.39 2.82 17.73
N THR A 168 -18.21 2.99 18.31
CA THR A 168 -17.90 2.52 19.67
C THR A 168 -18.84 3.14 20.70
N ALA A 169 -19.21 4.41 20.55
CA ALA A 169 -20.09 5.11 21.48
C ALA A 169 -21.57 4.69 21.37
N ILE A 170 -22.04 4.29 20.18
CA ILE A 170 -23.45 4.02 19.92
C ILE A 170 -23.77 2.52 19.97
N VAL A 171 -22.84 1.65 19.56
CA VAL A 171 -23.09 0.23 19.33
C VAL A 171 -22.29 -0.62 20.33
N PRO A 172 -22.91 -1.14 21.40
CA PRO A 172 -22.24 -1.98 22.40
C PRO A 172 -22.12 -3.44 21.91
N LEU A 173 -21.58 -3.65 20.71
CA LEU A 173 -21.26 -4.96 20.15
C LEU A 173 -19.78 -5.00 19.81
N ALA A 174 -19.01 -5.79 20.57
CA ALA A 174 -17.58 -5.95 20.36
C ALA A 174 -17.23 -6.30 18.90
N LEU A 175 -17.98 -7.21 18.27
CA LEU A 175 -17.78 -7.57 16.87
C LEU A 175 -18.03 -6.41 15.89
N ALA A 176 -18.98 -5.53 16.19
CA ALA A 176 -19.28 -4.38 15.35
C ALA A 176 -18.15 -3.34 15.45
N ASP A 177 -17.54 -3.18 16.63
CA ASP A 177 -16.41 -2.29 16.85
C ASP A 177 -15.16 -2.77 16.08
N VAL A 178 -14.81 -4.06 16.21
CA VAL A 178 -13.69 -4.69 15.47
C VAL A 178 -13.89 -4.51 13.96
N PHE A 179 -15.09 -4.82 13.46
CA PHE A 179 -15.38 -4.78 12.03
C PHE A 179 -15.34 -3.35 11.48
N THR A 180 -15.84 -2.39 12.25
CA THR A 180 -15.80 -0.96 11.90
C THR A 180 -14.36 -0.45 11.91
N ALA A 181 -13.59 -0.74 12.96
CA ALA A 181 -12.19 -0.37 13.05
C ALA A 181 -11.37 -0.97 11.90
N LEU A 182 -11.58 -2.24 11.57
CA LEU A 182 -10.92 -2.89 10.43
C LEU A 182 -11.28 -2.18 9.11
N THR A 183 -12.57 -1.98 8.84
CA THR A 183 -13.03 -1.38 7.59
C THR A 183 -12.55 0.06 7.45
N ALA A 184 -12.61 0.85 8.52
CA ALA A 184 -12.12 2.22 8.57
C ALA A 184 -10.61 2.27 8.31
N ASN A 185 -9.82 1.42 8.96
CA ASN A 185 -8.38 1.34 8.74
C ASN A 185 -8.04 0.99 7.28
N LEU A 186 -8.70 -0.01 6.71
CA LEU A 186 -8.47 -0.42 5.32
C LEU A 186 -8.79 0.69 4.32
N ARG A 187 -9.91 1.39 4.51
CA ARG A 187 -10.31 2.52 3.67
C ARG A 187 -9.34 3.69 3.84
N MET A 188 -8.97 4.03 5.07
CA MET A 188 -8.02 5.09 5.40
C MET A 188 -6.67 4.85 4.74
N ILE A 189 -6.12 3.65 4.87
CA ILE A 189 -4.83 3.28 4.26
C ILE A 189 -4.87 3.44 2.74
N ARG A 190 -5.92 2.95 2.09
CA ARG A 190 -6.09 3.09 0.65
C ARG A 190 -6.10 4.57 0.25
N ARG A 191 -6.82 5.38 1.00
CA ARG A 191 -6.98 6.81 0.72
C ARG A 191 -5.69 7.59 0.97
N ILE A 192 -4.96 7.32 2.05
CA ILE A 192 -3.63 7.88 2.31
C ILE A 192 -2.67 7.50 1.17
N ALA A 193 -2.69 6.26 0.71
CA ALA A 193 -1.86 5.84 -0.42
C ALA A 193 -2.18 6.65 -1.69
N GLU A 194 -3.47 6.87 -1.99
CA GLU A 194 -3.91 7.74 -3.10
C GLU A 194 -3.41 9.18 -2.92
N VAL A 195 -3.50 9.73 -1.71
CA VAL A 195 -3.03 11.08 -1.36
C VAL A 195 -1.53 11.25 -1.62
N TYR A 196 -0.70 10.23 -1.42
CA TYR A 196 0.74 10.28 -1.76
C TYR A 196 1.06 9.79 -3.19
N GLY A 197 0.05 9.56 -4.04
CA GLY A 197 0.25 9.15 -5.43
C GLY A 197 0.55 7.65 -5.61
N GLY A 198 0.38 6.85 -4.55
CA GLY A 198 0.26 5.41 -4.63
C GLY A 198 -1.09 5.06 -5.24
N ARG A 199 -1.12 4.71 -6.54
CA ARG A 199 -2.24 3.94 -7.08
C ARG A 199 -2.25 2.61 -6.32
N ALA A 200 -3.09 2.51 -5.30
CA ALA A 200 -3.13 1.36 -4.40
C ALA A 200 -3.37 0.09 -5.22
N GLY A 201 -2.32 -0.70 -5.40
CA GLY A 201 -2.43 -2.07 -5.88
C GLY A 201 -3.04 -2.95 -4.79
N VAL A 202 -3.76 -3.99 -5.21
CA VAL A 202 -4.52 -4.89 -4.32
C VAL A 202 -3.60 -5.63 -3.33
N LEU A 203 -2.32 -5.85 -3.67
CA LEU A 203 -1.38 -6.59 -2.81
C LEU A 203 -0.66 -5.68 -1.80
N GLY A 204 -0.41 -4.40 -2.13
CA GLY A 204 0.04 -3.39 -1.17
C GLY A 204 -0.93 -3.23 0.00
N SER A 205 -2.23 -3.17 -0.28
CA SER A 205 -3.27 -3.19 0.77
C SER A 205 -3.27 -4.48 1.58
N TRP A 206 -2.94 -5.64 1.00
CA TRP A 206 -2.94 -6.93 1.71
C TRP A 206 -1.87 -7.01 2.81
N ARG A 207 -0.65 -6.51 2.54
CA ARG A 207 0.41 -6.46 3.56
C ARG A 207 0.00 -5.60 4.75
N ILE A 208 -0.60 -4.44 4.49
CA ILE A 208 -1.01 -3.51 5.55
C ILE A 208 -2.26 -4.04 6.28
N THR A 209 -3.22 -4.63 5.55
CA THR A 209 -4.37 -5.38 6.13
C THR A 209 -3.89 -6.41 7.12
N ARG A 210 -2.88 -7.22 6.77
CA ARG A 210 -2.29 -8.21 7.67
C ARG A 210 -1.69 -7.57 8.92
N THR A 211 -0.98 -6.45 8.78
CA THR A 211 -0.40 -5.73 9.92
C THR A 211 -1.48 -5.15 10.84
N VAL A 212 -2.55 -4.57 10.28
CA VAL A 212 -3.70 -4.06 11.03
C VAL A 212 -4.44 -5.19 11.73
N LEU A 213 -4.71 -6.31 11.05
CA LEU A 213 -5.32 -7.50 11.66
C LEU A 213 -4.46 -8.05 12.80
N ALA A 214 -3.13 -8.08 12.64
CA ALA A 214 -2.22 -8.48 13.70
C ALA A 214 -2.29 -7.52 14.91
N HIS A 215 -2.41 -6.21 14.66
CA HIS A 215 -2.58 -5.22 15.72
C HIS A 215 -3.94 -5.33 16.40
N LEU A 216 -5.05 -5.46 15.67
CA LEU A 216 -6.39 -5.65 16.23
C LEU A 216 -6.45 -6.91 17.12
N VAL A 217 -5.88 -8.01 16.65
CA VAL A 217 -5.79 -9.26 17.44
C VAL A 217 -4.91 -9.08 18.68
N ALA A 218 -3.86 -8.25 18.60
CA ALA A 218 -2.99 -7.97 19.74
C ALA A 218 -3.60 -6.97 20.74
N THR A 219 -4.43 -6.03 20.29
CA THR A 219 -5.04 -4.99 21.14
C THR A 219 -6.41 -5.39 21.67
N GLY A 220 -7.06 -6.42 21.12
CA GLY A 220 -8.33 -6.94 21.63
C GLY A 220 -9.47 -5.92 21.65
N ALA A 221 -9.47 -5.00 20.68
CA ALA A 221 -10.63 -4.15 20.38
C ALA A 221 -11.63 -4.96 19.54
#